data_AF-A0A496YYH8-F1
#
_entry.id   AF-A0A496YYH8-F1
#
_cell.length_a   1.000
_cell.length_b   1.000
_cell.length_c   1.000
_cell.angle_alpha   90.00
_cell.angle_beta   90.00
_cell.angle_gamma   90.00
#
_symmetry.space_group_name_H-M   'P 1'
#
loop_
_entity.id
_entity.type
_entity.pdbx_description
1 polymer ?
#
loop_
_entity_poly.entity_id
_entity_poly.type
_entity_poly.pdbx_seq_one_letter_code
_entity_poly.pdbx_strand_id
1 'polypeptide(L)'
;MPRRKKVLTENSPIMYKAKMREMALAICHGDPECAEELASAWVKSWGDGFGRYHSAWETAKNILVSEGVPSALHGLYKAFVNNLIHECYDKKRMTKDEVIARWSRKGLDAGLLGKIADAVLPIVEKEASPAPKT
;
A
#
# COMPACT_ATOMS: atom_id res chain seq x y z
N MET A 1 -17.36 -16.03 18.84
CA MET A 1 -17.70 -15.89 17.40
C MET A 1 -16.41 -15.76 16.60
N PRO A 2 -16.22 -16.52 15.50
CA PRO A 2 -15.06 -16.34 14.64
C PRO A 2 -15.05 -14.92 14.05
N ARG A 3 -13.93 -14.20 14.20
CA ARG A 3 -13.77 -12.84 13.67
C ARG A 3 -13.80 -12.92 12.15
N ARG A 4 -14.75 -12.24 11.49
CA ARG A 4 -14.72 -12.08 10.03
C ARG A 4 -13.40 -11.38 9.65
N LYS A 5 -12.55 -12.07 8.88
CA LYS A 5 -11.39 -11.44 8.26
C LYS A 5 -11.91 -10.44 7.24
N LYS A 6 -11.50 -9.17 7.36
CA LYS A 6 -11.78 -8.16 6.33
C LYS A 6 -10.87 -8.49 5.14
N VAL A 7 -11.48 -8.92 4.04
CA VAL A 7 -10.78 -9.23 2.79
C VAL A 7 -11.09 -8.11 1.82
N LEU A 8 -10.05 -7.57 1.17
CA LEU A 8 -10.24 -6.64 0.06
C LEU A 8 -10.74 -7.45 -1.13
N THR A 9 -11.95 -7.13 -1.59
CA THR A 9 -12.58 -7.76 -2.76
C THR A 9 -12.73 -6.75 -3.89
N GLU A 10 -13.06 -7.22 -5.09
CA GLU A 10 -13.36 -6.38 -6.27
C GLU A 10 -14.45 -5.34 -6.00
N ASN A 11 -15.36 -5.63 -5.07
CA ASN A 11 -16.43 -4.71 -4.69
C ASN A 11 -15.98 -3.64 -3.67
N SER A 12 -14.78 -3.76 -3.10
CA SER A 12 -14.30 -2.84 -2.05
C SER A 12 -14.18 -1.40 -2.55
N PRO A 13 -13.63 -1.12 -3.75
CA PRO A 13 -13.62 0.24 -4.32
C PRO A 13 -15.03 0.79 -4.58
N ILE A 14 -15.97 -0.06 -5.03
CA ILE A 14 -17.36 0.33 -5.30
C ILE A 14 -18.05 0.75 -4.00
N MET A 15 -17.93 -0.09 -2.95
CA MET A 15 -18.50 0.18 -1.63
C MET A 15 -17.85 1.42 -1.00
N TYR A 16 -16.55 1.62 -1.20
CA TYR A 16 -15.84 2.81 -0.76
C TYR A 16 -16.36 4.06 -1.48
N LYS A 17 -16.51 4.01 -2.81
CA LYS A 17 -17.07 5.11 -3.62
C LYS A 17 -18.48 5.50 -3.18
N ALA A 18 -19.36 4.52 -2.98
CA ALA A 18 -20.72 4.78 -2.52
C ALA A 18 -20.72 5.50 -1.17
N LYS A 19 -19.91 5.04 -0.21
CA LYS A 19 -19.76 5.70 1.09
C LYS A 19 -19.20 7.12 0.95
N MET A 20 -18.20 7.30 0.10
CA MET A 20 -17.59 8.60 -0.17
C MET A 20 -18.59 9.58 -0.80
N ARG A 21 -19.46 9.12 -1.70
CA ARG A 21 -20.52 9.93 -2.32
C ARG A 21 -21.52 10.45 -1.30
N GLU A 22 -21.97 9.60 -0.37
CA GLU A 22 -22.87 10.02 0.70
C GLU A 22 -22.25 11.12 1.59
N MET A 23 -20.96 10.98 1.91
CA MET A 23 -20.23 12.01 2.65
C MET A 23 -20.03 13.29 1.81
N ALA A 24 -19.74 13.14 0.52
CA ALA A 24 -19.52 14.25 -0.39
C ALA A 24 -20.79 15.07 -0.63
N LEU A 25 -21.98 14.45 -0.66
CA LEU A 25 -23.26 15.16 -0.73
C LEU A 25 -23.43 16.14 0.43
N ALA A 26 -23.01 15.78 1.64
CA ALA A 26 -23.06 16.69 2.79
C ALA A 26 -22.09 17.88 2.64
N ILE A 27 -20.91 17.66 2.04
CA ILE A 27 -19.88 18.70 1.84
C ILE A 27 -20.27 19.63 0.68
N CYS A 28 -20.78 19.08 -0.41
CA CYS A 28 -21.22 19.80 -1.60
C CYS A 28 -22.64 20.41 -1.45
N HIS A 29 -23.17 20.49 -0.24
CA HIS A 29 -24.49 21.09 0.04
C HIS A 29 -25.65 20.48 -0.78
N GLY A 30 -25.60 19.17 -1.02
CA GLY A 30 -26.62 18.43 -1.76
C GLY A 30 -26.46 18.42 -3.27
N ASP A 31 -25.44 19.08 -3.83
CA ASP A 31 -25.14 19.02 -5.26
C ASP A 31 -24.59 17.62 -5.65
N PRO A 32 -25.33 16.86 -6.48
CA PRO A 32 -24.94 15.50 -6.87
C PRO A 32 -23.73 15.46 -7.81
N GLU A 33 -23.50 16.49 -8.63
CA GLU A 33 -22.39 16.51 -9.59
C GLU A 33 -21.07 16.74 -8.86
N CYS A 34 -21.00 17.78 -8.02
CA CYS A 34 -19.88 18.02 -7.11
C CYS A 34 -19.58 16.80 -6.23
N ALA A 35 -20.62 16.13 -5.71
CA ALA A 35 -20.43 14.96 -4.85
C ALA A 35 -19.82 13.76 -5.59
N GLU A 36 -20.21 13.54 -6.85
CA GLU A 36 -19.69 12.46 -7.68
C GLU A 36 -18.22 12.70 -8.07
N GLU A 37 -17.87 13.94 -8.41
CA GLU A 37 -16.49 14.34 -8.69
C GLU A 37 -15.59 14.17 -7.46
N LEU A 38 -16.04 14.67 -6.29
CA LEU A 38 -15.28 14.59 -5.05
C LEU A 38 -15.11 13.13 -4.58
N ALA A 39 -16.17 12.32 -4.66
CA ALA A 39 -16.09 10.90 -4.32
C ALA A 39 -15.14 10.16 -5.25
N SER A 40 -15.17 10.47 -6.55
CA SER A 40 -14.25 9.88 -7.54
C SER A 40 -12.80 10.29 -7.27
N ALA A 41 -12.55 11.56 -6.91
CA ALA A 41 -11.23 12.05 -6.51
C ALA A 41 -10.71 11.34 -5.24
N TRP A 42 -11.57 11.10 -4.25
CA TRP A 42 -11.20 10.37 -3.03
C TRP A 42 -10.92 8.89 -3.28
N VAL A 43 -11.71 8.23 -4.13
CA VAL A 43 -11.46 6.82 -4.51
C VAL A 43 -10.14 6.71 -5.25
N LYS A 44 -9.85 7.65 -6.16
CA LYS A 44 -8.57 7.73 -6.86
C LYS A 44 -7.41 7.92 -5.87
N SER A 45 -7.51 8.91 -4.99
CA SER A 45 -6.50 9.17 -3.95
C SER A 45 -6.31 7.98 -3.01
N TRP A 46 -7.38 7.27 -2.68
CA TRP A 46 -7.31 6.03 -1.91
C TRP A 46 -6.59 4.92 -2.69
N GLY A 47 -6.88 4.74 -3.97
CA GLY A 47 -6.18 3.80 -4.85
C GLY A 47 -4.67 4.10 -4.92
N ASP A 48 -4.32 5.36 -5.20
CA ASP A 48 -2.93 5.82 -5.32
C ASP A 48 -2.17 5.66 -3.99
N GLY A 49 -2.84 5.97 -2.87
CA GLY A 49 -2.27 5.86 -1.53
C GLY A 49 -2.21 4.42 -1.04
N PHE A 50 -3.37 3.83 -0.75
CA PHE A 50 -3.49 2.51 -0.11
C PHE A 50 -3.14 1.36 -1.05
N GLY A 51 -3.55 1.43 -2.32
CA GLY A 51 -3.35 0.36 -3.30
C GLY A 51 -1.88 -0.01 -3.44
N ARG A 52 -1.01 1.01 -3.51
CA ARG A 52 0.44 0.85 -3.61
C ARG A 52 1.08 0.08 -2.47
N TYR A 53 0.76 0.45 -1.22
CA TYR A 53 1.25 -0.28 -0.05
C TYR A 53 0.67 -1.70 0.01
N HIS A 54 -0.56 -1.90 -0.46
CA HIS A 54 -1.20 -3.21 -0.51
C HIS A 54 -0.54 -4.14 -1.55
N SER A 55 -0.35 -3.67 -2.79
CA SER A 55 0.35 -4.40 -3.87
C SER A 55 1.77 -4.80 -3.46
N ALA A 56 2.51 -3.84 -2.87
CA ALA A 56 3.84 -4.09 -2.33
C ALA A 56 3.83 -5.15 -1.23
N TRP A 57 2.86 -5.08 -0.31
CA TRP A 57 2.75 -6.05 0.77
C TRP A 57 2.40 -7.46 0.27
N GLU A 58 1.48 -7.61 -0.68
CA GLU A 58 1.15 -8.94 -1.20
C GLU A 58 2.34 -9.57 -1.94
N THR A 59 3.13 -8.77 -2.67
CA THR A 59 4.39 -9.24 -3.27
C THR A 59 5.38 -9.72 -2.21
N ALA A 60 5.64 -8.90 -1.18
CA ALA A 60 6.54 -9.27 -0.09
C ALA A 60 6.07 -10.52 0.65
N LYS A 61 4.76 -10.62 0.91
CA LYS A 61 4.15 -11.75 1.61
C LYS A 61 4.30 -13.06 0.84
N ASN A 62 4.21 -13.03 -0.50
CA ASN A 62 4.47 -14.23 -1.31
C ASN A 62 5.91 -14.72 -1.14
N ILE A 63 6.88 -13.81 -1.10
CA ILE A 63 8.30 -14.13 -0.82
C ILE A 63 8.46 -14.72 0.58
N LEU A 64 7.83 -14.12 1.60
CA LEU A 64 7.89 -14.64 2.98
C LEU A 64 7.32 -16.05 3.09
N VAL A 65 6.22 -16.33 2.39
CA VAL A 65 5.61 -17.67 2.35
C VAL A 65 6.52 -18.66 1.64
N SER A 66 7.11 -18.30 0.49
CA SER A 66 8.03 -19.19 -0.24
C SER A 66 9.31 -19.50 0.53
N GLU A 67 9.80 -18.55 1.32
CA GLU A 67 11.00 -18.70 2.15
C GLU A 67 10.71 -19.33 3.53
N GLY A 68 9.46 -19.76 3.77
CA GLY A 68 9.08 -20.48 4.99
C GLY A 68 9.07 -19.62 6.26
N VAL A 69 8.96 -18.29 6.12
CA VAL A 69 9.00 -17.37 7.26
C VAL A 69 7.73 -17.51 8.11
N PRO A 70 7.86 -17.73 9.44
CA PRO A 70 6.73 -17.83 10.34
C PRO A 70 5.78 -16.63 10.25
N SER A 71 4.48 -16.90 10.22
CA SER A 71 3.44 -15.86 10.10
C SER A 71 3.47 -14.83 11.24
N ALA A 72 3.97 -15.21 12.42
CA ALA A 72 4.18 -14.31 13.55
C ALA A 72 5.13 -13.14 13.23
N LEU A 73 6.10 -13.34 12.31
CA LEU A 73 7.07 -12.33 11.92
C LEU A 73 6.59 -11.46 10.76
N HIS A 74 5.51 -11.84 10.06
CA HIS A 74 5.01 -11.10 8.90
C HIS A 74 4.67 -9.65 9.24
N GLY A 75 4.25 -9.37 10.48
CA GLY A 75 4.02 -8.00 10.95
C GLY A 75 5.27 -7.11 10.90
N LEU A 76 6.44 -7.66 11.25
CA LEU A 76 7.72 -6.93 11.21
C LEU A 76 8.13 -6.65 9.76
N TYR A 77 8.03 -7.65 8.88
CA TYR A 77 8.32 -7.47 7.46
C TYR A 77 7.35 -6.50 6.78
N LYS A 78 6.07 -6.50 7.17
CA LYS A 78 5.11 -5.50 6.70
C LYS A 78 5.51 -4.10 7.11
N ALA A 79 5.96 -3.92 8.36
CA ALA A 79 6.45 -2.63 8.84
C ALA A 79 7.73 -2.19 8.10
N PHE A 80 8.61 -3.14 7.76
CA PHE A 80 9.76 -2.89 6.88
C PHE A 80 9.33 -2.41 5.50
N VAL A 81 8.42 -3.11 4.82
CA VAL A 81 7.90 -2.70 3.49
C VAL A 81 7.34 -1.29 3.52
N ASN A 82 6.51 -0.97 4.52
CA ASN A 82 5.96 0.37 4.68
C ASN A 82 7.08 1.42 4.88
N ASN A 83 8.08 1.11 5.71
CA ASN A 83 9.19 2.03 5.95
C ASN A 83 10.09 2.19 4.72
N LEU A 84 10.31 1.12 3.95
CA LEU A 84 11.08 1.14 2.70
C LEU A 84 10.42 2.09 1.69
N ILE A 85 9.11 1.95 1.47
CA ILE A 85 8.36 2.84 0.56
C ILE A 85 8.40 4.28 1.08
N HIS A 86 8.16 4.48 2.37
CA HIS A 86 8.15 5.82 2.95
C HIS A 86 9.49 6.54 2.82
N GLU A 87 10.59 5.88 3.17
CA GLU A 87 11.91 6.51 3.26
C GLU A 87 12.61 6.60 1.90
N CYS A 88 12.55 5.53 1.10
CA CYS A 88 13.24 5.48 -0.19
C CYS A 88 12.44 6.15 -1.30
N TYR A 89 11.11 5.98 -1.32
CA TYR A 89 10.28 6.45 -2.42
C TYR A 89 9.60 7.79 -2.10
N ASP A 90 8.79 7.85 -1.03
CA ASP A 90 7.99 9.05 -0.73
C ASP A 90 8.87 10.22 -0.25
N LYS A 91 9.82 9.95 0.65
CA LYS A 91 10.70 10.98 1.24
C LYS A 91 12.05 11.13 0.54
N LYS A 92 12.53 10.08 -0.15
CA LYS A 92 13.87 10.00 -0.77
C LYS A 92 15.00 10.40 0.19
N ARG A 93 14.86 10.03 1.47
CA ARG A 93 15.80 10.39 2.54
C ARG A 93 16.84 9.31 2.81
N MET A 94 16.54 8.08 2.41
CA MET A 94 17.41 6.94 2.63
C MET A 94 17.49 6.09 1.38
N THR A 95 18.64 5.46 1.18
CA THR A 95 18.79 4.42 0.17
C THR A 95 18.20 3.10 0.66
N LYS A 96 17.93 2.19 -0.29
CA LYS A 96 17.49 0.83 -0.02
C LYS A 96 18.39 0.14 1.02
N ASP A 97 19.70 0.24 0.85
CA ASP A 97 20.68 -0.45 1.67
C ASP A 97 20.75 0.10 3.09
N GLU A 98 20.54 1.41 3.27
CA GLU A 98 20.46 2.03 4.60
C GLU A 98 19.23 1.56 5.38
N VAL A 99 18.09 1.40 4.70
CA VAL A 99 16.87 0.86 5.32
C VAL A 99 17.07 -0.61 5.67
N ILE A 100 17.63 -1.42 4.77
CA ILE A 100 17.96 -2.83 5.06
C ILE A 100 18.90 -2.93 6.27
N ALA A 101 19.99 -2.16 6.28
CA ALA A 101 20.95 -2.15 7.38
C ALA A 101 20.32 -1.70 8.72
N ARG A 102 19.32 -0.83 8.70
CA ARG A 102 18.57 -0.43 9.91
C ARG A 102 17.72 -1.57 10.44
N TRP A 103 17.05 -2.32 9.58
CA TRP A 103 16.15 -3.40 9.98
C TRP A 103 16.89 -4.70 10.27
N SER A 104 18.03 -4.96 9.62
CA SER A 104 18.89 -6.09 9.94
C SER A 104 19.50 -5.98 11.34
N ARG A 105 19.88 -4.76 11.76
CA ARG A 105 20.29 -4.47 13.14
C ARG A 105 19.21 -4.76 14.19
N LYS A 106 17.94 -4.88 13.78
CA LYS A 106 16.82 -5.29 14.65
C LYS A 106 16.58 -6.81 14.64
N GLY A 107 17.48 -7.58 14.02
CA GLY A 107 17.44 -9.04 14.01
C GLY A 107 16.68 -9.67 12.84
N LEU A 108 16.36 -8.89 11.79
CA LEU A 108 15.77 -9.44 10.57
C LEU A 108 16.87 -9.89 9.58
N ASP A 109 16.59 -10.94 8.83
CA ASP A 109 17.53 -11.48 7.85
C ASP A 109 17.78 -10.48 6.70
N ALA A 110 19.02 -10.02 6.56
CA ALA A 110 19.38 -9.00 5.59
C ALA A 110 19.22 -9.47 4.13
N GLY A 111 19.48 -10.75 3.86
CA GLY A 111 19.32 -11.32 2.51
C GLY A 111 17.87 -11.30 2.06
N LEU A 112 16.95 -11.70 2.94
CA LEU A 112 15.52 -11.68 2.71
C LEU A 112 14.98 -10.25 2.61
N LEU A 113 15.45 -9.32 3.44
CA LEU A 113 15.10 -7.90 3.29
C LEU A 113 15.53 -7.33 1.93
N GLY A 114 16.71 -7.72 1.44
CA GLY A 114 17.19 -7.40 0.10
C GLY A 114 16.27 -7.94 -0.99
N LYS A 115 15.95 -9.25 -0.95
CA LYS A 115 15.01 -9.89 -1.89
C LYS A 115 13.66 -9.17 -1.94
N ILE A 116 13.12 -8.83 -0.76
CA ILE A 116 11.84 -8.10 -0.67
C ILE A 116 11.96 -6.70 -1.27
N ALA A 117 13.03 -5.96 -0.95
CA ALA A 117 13.22 -4.61 -1.44
C ALA A 117 13.36 -4.57 -2.98
N ASP A 118 14.12 -5.51 -3.55
CA ASP A 118 14.32 -5.63 -4.99
C ASP A 118 13.03 -5.99 -5.73
N ALA A 119 12.13 -6.75 -5.10
CA ALA A 119 10.83 -7.06 -5.67
C ALA A 119 9.80 -5.92 -5.52
N VAL A 120 9.86 -5.18 -4.41
CA VAL A 120 8.84 -4.16 -4.06
C VAL A 120 9.08 -2.83 -4.77
N LEU A 121 10.32 -2.34 -4.79
CA LEU A 121 10.61 -0.99 -5.31
C LEU A 121 10.19 -0.80 -6.78
N PRO A 122 10.42 -1.74 -7.70
CA PRO A 122 9.98 -1.60 -9.09
C PRO A 122 8.45 -1.53 -9.26
N ILE A 123 7.69 -2.22 -8.39
CA ILE A 123 6.21 -2.19 -8.42
C ILE A 123 5.72 -0.80 -8.06
N VAL A 124 6.31 -0.24 -7.00
CA VAL A 124 5.99 1.09 -6.47
C VAL A 124 6.33 2.18 -7.49
N GLU A 125 7.45 2.04 -8.21
CA GLU A 125 7.84 2.95 -9.29
C GLU A 125 6.89 2.86 -10.49
N LYS A 126 6.50 1.64 -10.90
CA LYS A 126 5.58 1.41 -12.02
C LYS A 126 4.18 1.96 -11.75
N GLU A 127 3.64 1.72 -10.55
CA GLU A 127 2.31 2.21 -10.16
C GLU A 127 2.25 3.74 -10.04
N ALA A 128 3.40 4.39 -9.83
CA ALA A 128 3.47 5.84 -9.69
C ALA A 128 3.65 6.62 -10.99
N SER A 129 3.84 5.96 -12.13
CA SER A 129 3.84 6.63 -13.43
C SER A 129 2.39 6.81 -13.90
N PRO A 130 1.81 8.02 -13.82
CA PRO A 130 0.48 8.24 -14.36
C PRO A 130 0.58 8.23 -15.88
N ALA A 131 -0.46 7.73 -16.55
CA ALA A 131 -0.62 7.84 -18.00
C ALA A 131 -0.30 9.27 -18.49
N PRO A 132 0.32 9.42 -19.68
CA PRO A 132 0.62 10.74 -20.25
C PRO A 132 -0.67 11.56 -20.27
N LYS A 133 -0.57 12.81 -19.78
CA LYS A 133 -1.64 13.79 -19.95
C LYS A 133 -1.78 14.07 -21.45
N THR A 134 -2.71 13.40 -22.11
CA THR A 134 -3.28 13.83 -23.40
C THR A 134 -4.27 14.95 -23.21
#